data_AF-A0A7Y4KW97-F1
#
_entry.id   AF-A0A7Y4KW97-F1
#
_cell.length_a   1.000
_cell.length_b   1.000
_cell.length_c   1.000
_cell.angle_alpha   90.00
_cell.angle_beta   90.00
_cell.angle_gamma   90.00
#
_symmetry.space_group_name_H-M   'P 1'
#
loop_
_entity.id
_entity.type
_entity.pdbx_description
1 polymer ?
#
loop_
_entity_poly.entity_id
_entity_poly.type
_entity_poly.pdbx_seq_one_letter_code
_entity_poly.pdbx_strand_id
1 'polypeptide(L)'
;MPGGRLSQTERRAIASGLGDGLGYAEIARQLERPTSTVSREVARNGGARGYRADHAHYATSSRARRRRPRPQAVLDERAEYAEQFAAIMVDGGLPRMAARVLARLYTADGRSVTAAQLAEALQVSPASISKAIGYLEQVGLLHREADPQRRLQHYVIAADVWQQAWQVSSDTNLGWAEIAAKGVTLFGADSAAGHRLGRMATFFQQLADDMSGGAGFQVVDDALSVFAVVRQSGRLLDAEQLAGVLGWPLERVEAALEIATPARLSPEQLARADRGAAGR
;
A
#
# COMPACT_ATOMS: atom_id res chain seq x y z
N MET A 1 -30.61 43.06 5.47
CA MET A 1 -31.15 41.70 5.25
C MET A 1 -30.19 40.68 5.85
N PRO A 2 -30.39 40.14 7.07
CA PRO A 2 -29.42 39.20 7.61
C PRO A 2 -29.69 37.81 7.01
N GLY A 3 -29.19 37.58 5.79
CA GLY A 3 -29.24 36.31 5.04
C GLY A 3 -28.09 35.36 5.36
N GLY A 4 -27.61 35.36 6.61
CA GLY A 4 -26.51 34.52 7.08
C GLY A 4 -26.96 33.12 7.53
N ARG A 5 -26.01 32.17 7.56
CA ARG A 5 -26.22 30.87 8.22
C ARG A 5 -26.55 31.09 9.69
N LEU A 6 -27.50 30.33 10.24
CA LEU A 6 -27.76 30.31 11.68
C LEU A 6 -26.47 29.95 12.43
N SER A 7 -26.19 30.65 13.51
CA SER A 7 -25.12 30.37 14.47
C SER A 7 -25.46 29.17 15.37
N GLN A 8 -24.51 28.72 16.20
CA GLN A 8 -24.82 27.67 17.19
C GLN A 8 -25.78 28.20 18.28
N THR A 9 -25.61 29.45 18.69
CA THR A 9 -26.47 30.11 19.68
C THR A 9 -27.92 30.20 19.20
N GLU A 10 -28.14 30.64 17.95
CA GLU A 10 -29.48 30.70 17.37
C GLU A 10 -30.12 29.30 17.27
N ARG A 11 -29.35 28.25 16.95
CA ARG A 11 -29.86 26.87 16.94
C ARG A 11 -30.26 26.37 18.31
N ARG A 12 -29.54 26.77 19.38
CA ARG A 12 -29.91 26.42 20.77
C ARG A 12 -31.22 27.11 21.17
N ALA A 13 -31.41 28.37 20.79
CA ALA A 13 -32.67 29.08 21.02
C ALA A 13 -33.84 28.44 20.27
N ILE A 14 -33.65 27.96 19.03
CA ILE A 14 -34.67 27.16 18.32
C ILE A 14 -35.01 25.89 19.09
N ALA A 15 -34.01 25.16 19.59
CA ALA A 15 -34.25 23.94 20.36
C ALA A 15 -34.99 24.21 21.68
N SER A 16 -34.64 25.29 22.39
CA SER A 16 -35.34 25.72 23.61
C SER A 16 -36.79 26.07 23.30
N GLY A 17 -37.05 26.96 22.33
CA GLY A 17 -38.40 27.37 21.99
C GLY A 17 -39.30 26.23 21.52
N LEU A 18 -38.76 25.22 20.85
CA LEU A 18 -39.50 24.00 20.51
C LEU A 18 -39.81 23.14 21.75
N GLY A 19 -38.89 23.06 22.71
CA GLY A 19 -39.12 22.41 24.00
C GLY A 19 -40.19 23.10 24.83
N ASP A 20 -40.27 24.43 24.74
CA ASP A 20 -41.28 25.27 25.39
C ASP A 20 -42.63 25.29 24.63
N GLY A 21 -42.74 24.54 23.52
CA GLY A 21 -43.98 24.43 22.72
C GLY A 21 -44.29 25.63 21.82
N LEU A 22 -43.33 26.54 21.60
CA LEU A 22 -43.52 27.70 20.75
C LEU A 22 -43.61 27.32 19.27
N GLY A 23 -44.46 28.06 18.53
CA GLY A 23 -44.57 27.92 17.07
C GLY A 23 -43.36 28.51 16.33
N TYR A 24 -43.09 28.04 15.11
CA TYR A 24 -41.92 28.48 14.33
C TYR A 24 -41.87 30.00 14.06
N ALA A 25 -43.02 30.66 13.94
CA ALA A 25 -43.10 32.11 13.71
C ALA A 25 -42.68 32.92 14.96
N GLU A 26 -43.03 32.41 16.14
CA GLU A 26 -42.66 32.99 17.44
C GLU A 26 -41.14 32.92 17.65
N ILE A 27 -40.57 31.73 17.45
CA ILE A 27 -39.13 31.47 17.53
C ILE A 27 -38.37 32.36 16.54
N ALA A 28 -38.88 32.48 15.31
CA ALA A 28 -38.25 33.30 14.28
C ALA A 28 -38.26 34.80 14.63
N ARG A 29 -39.35 35.30 15.23
CA ARG A 29 -39.46 36.68 15.72
C ARG A 29 -38.45 36.98 16.82
N GLN A 30 -38.29 36.06 17.78
CA GLN A 30 -37.29 36.20 18.87
C GLN A 30 -35.84 36.21 18.35
N LEU A 31 -35.58 35.52 17.26
CA LEU A 31 -34.26 35.44 16.62
C LEU A 31 -34.02 36.54 15.58
N GLU A 32 -35.01 37.41 15.32
CA GLU A 32 -34.98 38.38 14.23
C GLU A 32 -34.66 37.73 12.87
N ARG A 33 -35.19 36.52 12.64
CA ARG A 33 -35.03 35.76 11.39
C ARG A 33 -36.37 35.54 10.69
N PRO A 34 -36.37 35.33 9.36
CA PRO A 34 -37.57 34.88 8.66
C PRO A 34 -38.05 33.52 9.19
N THR A 35 -39.37 33.34 9.33
CA THR A 35 -40.01 32.07 9.74
C THR A 35 -39.58 30.89 8.85
N SER A 36 -39.37 31.15 7.55
CA SER A 36 -38.90 30.15 6.60
C SER A 36 -37.48 29.63 6.90
N THR A 37 -36.66 30.38 7.63
CA THR A 37 -35.32 29.95 8.05
C THR A 37 -35.43 28.92 9.16
N VAL A 38 -36.23 29.18 10.19
CA VAL A 38 -36.46 28.26 11.31
C VAL A 38 -37.16 27.00 10.82
N SER A 39 -38.22 27.13 10.03
CA SER A 39 -38.94 25.97 9.47
C SER A 39 -38.04 25.06 8.64
N ARG A 40 -37.24 25.61 7.71
CA ARG A 40 -36.32 24.83 6.87
C ARG A 40 -35.18 24.21 7.67
N GLU A 41 -34.67 24.90 8.69
CA GLU A 41 -33.64 24.37 9.57
C GLU A 41 -34.17 23.17 10.38
N VAL A 42 -35.34 23.30 10.99
CA VAL A 42 -35.98 22.24 11.79
C VAL A 42 -36.34 21.05 10.92
N ALA A 43 -36.95 21.27 9.75
CA ALA A 43 -37.29 20.21 8.80
C ALA A 43 -36.06 19.43 8.32
N ARG A 44 -34.92 20.10 8.07
CA ARG A 44 -33.68 19.44 7.63
C ARG A 44 -32.94 18.66 8.70
N ASN A 45 -33.25 18.88 9.98
CA ASN A 45 -32.48 18.32 11.10
C ASN A 45 -33.37 17.54 12.09
N GLY A 46 -34.42 16.88 11.59
CA GLY A 46 -35.21 15.90 12.37
C GLY A 46 -36.63 16.34 12.77
N GLY A 47 -37.10 17.51 12.32
CA GLY A 47 -38.45 18.01 12.62
C GLY A 47 -38.63 18.48 14.07
N ALA A 48 -39.77 19.09 14.40
CA ALA A 48 -39.99 19.74 15.71
C ALA A 48 -39.73 18.80 16.91
N ARG A 49 -40.17 17.54 16.83
CA ARG A 49 -40.02 16.56 17.92
C ARG A 49 -38.60 15.98 18.04
N GLY A 50 -37.79 16.07 16.98
CA GLY A 50 -36.45 15.46 16.91
C GLY A 50 -35.31 16.47 16.78
N TYR A 51 -35.61 17.77 16.81
CA TYR A 51 -34.61 18.81 16.57
C TYR A 51 -33.60 18.90 17.71
N ARG A 52 -32.31 18.75 17.39
CA ARG A 52 -31.20 18.94 18.35
C ARG A 52 -30.20 19.94 17.80
N ALA A 53 -29.96 21.02 18.54
CA ALA A 53 -29.11 22.13 18.11
C ALA A 53 -27.68 21.71 17.78
N ASP A 54 -27.06 20.88 18.65
CA ASP A 54 -25.69 20.43 18.43
C ASP A 54 -25.59 19.49 17.22
N HIS A 55 -26.56 18.58 17.03
CA HIS A 55 -26.62 17.74 15.83
C HIS A 55 -26.75 18.57 14.55
N ALA A 56 -27.61 19.59 14.54
CA ALA A 56 -27.79 20.49 13.41
C ALA A 56 -26.52 21.33 13.12
N HIS A 57 -25.81 21.76 14.17
CA HIS A 57 -24.54 22.47 14.04
C HIS A 57 -23.43 21.57 13.49
N TYR A 58 -23.27 20.37 14.06
CA TYR A 58 -22.31 19.37 13.58
C TYR A 58 -22.61 18.95 12.13
N ALA A 59 -23.87 18.66 11.78
CA ALA A 59 -24.27 18.31 10.42
C ALA A 59 -23.94 19.42 9.41
N THR A 60 -24.12 20.68 9.78
CA THR A 60 -23.73 21.83 8.95
C THR A 60 -22.21 21.91 8.78
N SER A 61 -21.44 21.73 9.85
CA SER A 61 -19.98 21.73 9.81
C SER A 61 -19.41 20.56 8.97
N SER A 62 -20.03 19.38 9.04
CA SER A 62 -19.63 18.18 8.31
C SER A 62 -19.93 18.31 6.82
N ARG A 63 -21.08 18.91 6.46
CA ARG A 63 -21.40 19.22 5.05
C ARG A 63 -20.44 20.26 4.49
N ALA A 64 -20.06 21.28 5.25
CA ALA A 64 -19.09 22.29 4.83
C ALA A 64 -17.69 21.68 4.61
N ARG A 65 -17.26 20.75 5.47
CA ARG A 65 -15.99 20.01 5.31
C ARG A 65 -16.00 19.07 4.10
N ARG A 66 -17.09 18.34 3.85
CA ARG A 66 -17.22 17.49 2.65
C ARG A 66 -17.28 18.29 1.34
N ARG A 67 -17.76 19.54 1.39
CA ARG A 67 -17.83 20.44 0.23
C ARG A 67 -16.60 21.32 0.04
N ARG A 68 -15.55 21.19 0.87
CA ARG A 68 -14.31 21.93 0.60
C ARG A 68 -13.73 21.36 -0.69
N PRO A 69 -13.69 22.12 -1.80
CA PRO A 69 -13.11 21.62 -3.03
C PRO A 69 -11.64 21.38 -2.76
N ARG A 70 -11.13 20.18 -3.05
CA ARG A 70 -9.69 20.07 -3.34
C ARG A 70 -9.44 20.96 -4.56
N PRO A 71 -8.41 21.81 -4.58
CA PRO A 71 -8.12 22.65 -5.74
C PRO A 71 -8.02 21.77 -6.98
N GLN A 72 -8.83 22.05 -8.01
CA GLN A 72 -8.93 21.23 -9.22
C GLN A 72 -7.54 21.01 -9.86
N ALA A 73 -6.71 22.06 -9.88
CA ALA A 73 -5.32 21.99 -10.37
C ALA A 73 -4.46 20.92 -9.69
N VAL A 74 -4.61 20.71 -8.38
CA VAL A 74 -3.85 19.67 -7.64
C VAL A 74 -4.37 18.27 -7.96
N LEU A 75 -5.66 18.12 -8.28
CA LEU A 75 -6.22 16.85 -8.75
C LEU A 75 -5.76 16.54 -10.18
N ASP A 76 -5.67 17.56 -11.03
CA ASP A 76 -5.23 17.45 -12.41
C ASP A 76 -3.75 17.07 -12.50
N GLU A 77 -2.86 17.72 -11.74
CA GLU A 77 -1.42 17.38 -11.68
C GLU A 77 -1.18 15.93 -11.18
N ARG A 78 -1.93 15.49 -10.17
CA ARG A 78 -1.81 14.12 -9.62
C ARG A 78 -2.31 13.07 -10.61
N ALA A 79 -3.38 13.36 -11.34
CA ALA A 79 -3.91 12.48 -12.37
C ALA A 79 -2.95 12.37 -13.55
N GLU A 80 -2.36 13.50 -13.97
CA GLU A 80 -1.35 13.54 -15.02
C GLU A 80 -0.10 12.75 -14.64
N TYR A 81 0.43 12.93 -13.43
CA TYR A 81 1.53 12.12 -12.91
C TYR A 81 1.21 10.62 -12.92
N ALA A 82 0.01 10.23 -12.48
CA ALA A 82 -0.38 8.82 -12.46
C ALA A 82 -0.47 8.21 -13.87
N GLU A 83 -0.94 8.96 -14.87
CA GLU A 83 -0.96 8.51 -16.27
C GLU A 83 0.45 8.45 -16.88
N GLN A 84 1.32 9.42 -16.59
CA GLN A 84 2.73 9.37 -17.00
C GLN A 84 3.46 8.17 -16.38
N PHE A 85 3.23 7.91 -15.10
CA PHE A 85 3.80 6.76 -14.40
C PHE A 85 3.29 5.44 -14.99
N ALA A 86 2.00 5.37 -15.31
CA ALA A 86 1.42 4.22 -16.02
C ALA A 86 2.03 4.04 -17.42
N ALA A 87 2.32 5.12 -18.15
CA ALA A 87 2.94 5.04 -19.47
C ALA A 87 4.31 4.37 -19.42
N ILE A 88 5.17 4.73 -18.47
CA ILE A 88 6.49 4.09 -18.27
C ILE A 88 6.35 2.58 -18.04
N MET A 89 5.37 2.17 -17.24
CA MET A 89 5.10 0.75 -16.98
C MET A 89 4.59 0.01 -18.23
N VAL A 90 3.79 0.67 -19.07
CA VAL A 90 3.33 0.12 -20.35
C VAL A 90 4.49 -0.08 -21.31
N ASP A 91 5.41 0.88 -21.38
CA ASP A 91 6.62 0.77 -22.19
C ASP A 91 7.51 -0.38 -21.68
N GLY A 92 7.48 -0.65 -20.37
CA GLY A 92 8.08 -1.84 -19.74
C GLY A 92 7.33 -3.16 -19.98
N GLY A 93 6.25 -3.16 -20.76
CA GLY A 93 5.52 -4.37 -21.16
C GLY A 93 4.29 -4.73 -20.33
N LEU A 94 3.91 -3.91 -19.33
CA LEU A 94 2.67 -4.17 -18.59
C LEU A 94 1.44 -3.86 -19.45
N PRO A 95 0.36 -4.66 -19.34
CA PRO A 95 -0.93 -4.30 -19.91
C PRO A 95 -1.41 -2.94 -19.39
N ARG A 96 -1.91 -2.09 -20.30
CA ARG A 96 -2.34 -0.71 -19.98
C ARG A 96 -3.20 -0.59 -18.73
N MET A 97 -4.18 -1.48 -18.53
CA MET A 97 -5.03 -1.42 -17.34
C MET A 97 -4.34 -1.86 -16.05
N ALA A 98 -3.42 -2.83 -16.12
CA ALA A 98 -2.61 -3.23 -14.97
C ALA A 98 -1.70 -2.08 -14.53
N ALA A 99 -1.04 -1.41 -15.48
CA ALA A 99 -0.22 -0.24 -15.23
C ALA A 99 -1.01 0.91 -14.58
N ARG A 100 -2.22 1.22 -15.09
CA ARG A 100 -3.09 2.27 -14.51
C ARG A 100 -3.56 1.92 -13.09
N VAL A 101 -3.88 0.65 -12.84
CA VAL A 101 -4.24 0.18 -11.48
C VAL A 101 -3.06 0.32 -10.54
N LEU A 102 -1.87 -0.11 -10.95
CA LEU A 102 -0.66 -0.04 -10.13
C LEU A 102 -0.28 1.41 -9.83
N ALA A 103 -0.28 2.29 -10.83
CA ALA A 103 -0.04 3.72 -10.66
C ALA A 103 -1.04 4.35 -9.68
N ARG A 104 -2.32 3.95 -9.75
CA ARG A 104 -3.35 4.46 -8.85
C ARG A 104 -3.14 4.00 -7.41
N LEU A 105 -2.71 2.75 -7.21
CA LEU A 105 -2.40 2.21 -5.90
C LEU A 105 -1.21 2.94 -5.27
N TYR A 106 -0.13 3.21 -6.04
CA TYR A 106 1.04 3.95 -5.55
C TYR A 106 0.75 5.41 -5.19
N THR A 107 -0.24 6.01 -5.84
CA THR A 107 -0.60 7.43 -5.67
C THR A 107 -1.83 7.62 -4.77
N ALA A 108 -2.32 6.56 -4.12
CA ALA A 108 -3.44 6.64 -3.21
C ALA A 108 -3.00 7.21 -1.85
N ASP A 109 -3.69 8.24 -1.35
CA ASP A 109 -3.41 8.83 -0.02
C ASP A 109 -3.78 7.86 1.15
N GLY A 110 -4.49 6.76 0.87
CA GLY A 110 -5.00 5.83 1.88
C GLY A 110 -4.18 4.54 1.94
N ARG A 111 -4.04 3.95 3.13
CA ARG A 111 -3.29 2.70 3.36
C ARG A 111 -3.80 1.47 2.59
N SER A 112 -5.01 1.52 2.07
CA SER A 112 -5.63 0.45 1.29
C SER A 112 -6.68 1.01 0.35
N VAL A 113 -6.82 0.43 -0.85
CA VAL A 113 -7.82 0.84 -1.84
C VAL A 113 -8.71 -0.35 -2.19
N THR A 114 -10.02 -0.13 -2.24
CA THR A 114 -10.99 -1.18 -2.64
C THR A 114 -11.16 -1.23 -4.15
N ALA A 115 -11.65 -2.37 -4.67
CA ALA A 115 -11.98 -2.52 -6.09
C ALA A 115 -12.96 -1.45 -6.60
N ALA A 116 -13.94 -1.07 -5.78
CA ALA A 116 -14.93 -0.05 -6.11
C ALA A 116 -14.29 1.34 -6.23
N GLN A 117 -13.36 1.68 -5.34
CA GLN A 117 -12.63 2.95 -5.39
C GLN A 117 -11.67 3.00 -6.60
N LEU A 118 -11.06 1.88 -6.98
CA LEU A 118 -10.27 1.79 -8.20
C LEU A 118 -11.14 1.98 -9.45
N ALA A 119 -12.29 1.30 -9.52
CA ALA A 119 -13.24 1.42 -10.62
C ALA A 119 -13.75 2.86 -10.78
N GLU A 120 -14.11 3.51 -9.67
CA GLU A 120 -14.55 4.90 -9.64
C GLU A 120 -13.42 5.85 -10.06
N ALA A 121 -12.22 5.71 -9.49
CA ALA A 121 -11.11 6.62 -9.78
C ALA A 121 -10.63 6.51 -11.23
N LEU A 122 -10.62 5.30 -11.80
CA LEU A 122 -10.16 5.06 -13.17
C LEU A 122 -11.27 5.16 -14.22
N GLN A 123 -12.53 5.32 -13.79
CA GLN A 123 -13.72 5.36 -14.65
C GLN A 123 -13.84 4.11 -15.53
N VAL A 124 -13.65 2.93 -14.94
CA VAL A 124 -13.71 1.62 -15.63
C VAL A 124 -14.63 0.64 -14.90
N SER A 125 -14.99 -0.44 -15.57
CA SER A 125 -15.85 -1.46 -14.98
C SER A 125 -15.14 -2.26 -13.87
N PRO A 126 -15.88 -2.74 -12.85
CA PRO A 126 -15.32 -3.64 -11.82
C PRO A 126 -14.65 -4.88 -12.41
N ALA A 127 -15.18 -5.43 -13.51
CA ALA A 127 -14.59 -6.58 -14.19
C ALA A 127 -13.18 -6.27 -14.75
N SER A 128 -12.97 -5.05 -15.26
CA SER A 128 -11.66 -4.60 -15.74
C SER A 128 -10.65 -4.51 -14.60
N ILE A 129 -11.09 -4.02 -13.43
CA ILE A 129 -10.27 -3.99 -12.21
C ILE A 129 -9.91 -5.42 -11.79
N SER A 130 -10.88 -6.33 -11.70
CA SER A 130 -10.62 -7.72 -11.30
C SER A 130 -9.62 -8.42 -12.22
N LYS A 131 -9.71 -8.21 -13.53
CA LYS A 131 -8.76 -8.77 -14.50
C LYS A 131 -7.35 -8.19 -14.33
N ALA A 132 -7.25 -6.87 -14.12
CA ALA A 132 -5.97 -6.20 -13.89
C ALA A 132 -5.31 -6.66 -12.58
N ILE A 133 -6.09 -6.75 -11.50
CA ILE A 133 -5.63 -7.28 -10.20
C ILE A 133 -5.15 -8.72 -10.34
N GLY A 134 -5.91 -9.60 -10.99
CA GLY A 134 -5.49 -10.99 -11.19
C GLY A 134 -4.19 -11.12 -11.99
N TYR A 135 -4.00 -10.28 -13.00
CA TYR A 135 -2.72 -10.20 -13.71
C TYR A 135 -1.58 -9.73 -12.79
N LEU A 136 -1.79 -8.67 -12.00
CA LEU A 136 -0.79 -8.13 -11.08
C LEU A 136 -0.43 -9.14 -9.97
N GLU A 137 -1.40 -9.88 -9.46
CA GLU A 137 -1.17 -11.01 -8.53
C GLU A 137 -0.34 -12.11 -9.19
N GLN A 138 -0.64 -12.46 -10.45
CA GLN A 138 0.09 -13.49 -11.19
C GLN A 138 1.57 -13.13 -11.42
N VAL A 139 1.87 -11.85 -11.68
CA VAL A 139 3.25 -11.39 -11.89
C VAL A 139 3.94 -10.92 -10.59
N GLY A 140 3.31 -11.14 -9.42
CA GLY A 140 3.89 -10.84 -8.11
C GLY A 140 3.95 -9.34 -7.77
N LEU A 141 3.24 -8.48 -8.49
CA LEU A 141 3.22 -7.03 -8.28
C LEU A 141 2.14 -6.56 -7.29
N LEU A 142 1.32 -7.47 -6.76
CA LEU A 142 0.23 -7.13 -5.85
C LEU A 142 -0.18 -8.32 -4.97
N HIS A 143 -0.55 -8.04 -3.72
CA HIS A 143 -1.19 -8.99 -2.83
C HIS A 143 -2.54 -8.48 -2.31
N ARG A 144 -3.42 -9.41 -1.95
CA ARG A 144 -4.72 -9.14 -1.33
C ARG A 144 -4.63 -9.32 0.18
N GLU A 145 -4.89 -8.26 0.92
CA GLU A 145 -5.15 -8.38 2.35
C GLU A 145 -6.66 -8.50 2.61
N ALA A 146 -7.05 -9.52 3.37
CA ALA A 146 -8.42 -9.63 3.88
C ALA A 146 -8.59 -8.65 5.05
N ASP A 147 -9.55 -7.73 4.96
CA ASP A 147 -9.96 -6.90 6.10
C ASP A 147 -10.74 -7.77 7.11
N PRO A 148 -10.23 -8.02 8.33
CA PRO A 148 -10.89 -8.87 9.31
C PRO A 148 -12.21 -8.27 9.85
N GLN A 149 -12.49 -6.98 9.62
CA GLN A 149 -13.69 -6.29 10.09
C GLN A 149 -14.72 -6.01 8.98
N ARG A 150 -14.31 -6.02 7.71
CA ARG A 150 -15.21 -5.76 6.57
C ARG A 150 -15.11 -6.87 5.54
N ARG A 151 -16.25 -7.41 5.10
CA ARG A 151 -16.39 -8.37 3.98
C ARG A 151 -15.88 -7.86 2.61
N LEU A 152 -15.26 -6.68 2.54
CA LEU A 152 -14.78 -6.08 1.31
C LEU A 152 -13.27 -6.31 1.18
N GLN A 153 -12.82 -6.71 -0.01
CA GLN A 153 -11.40 -6.89 -0.30
C GLN A 153 -10.69 -5.54 -0.41
N HIS A 154 -9.58 -5.41 0.30
CA HIS A 154 -8.71 -4.23 0.31
C HIS A 154 -7.39 -4.60 -0.38
N TYR A 155 -6.94 -3.77 -1.31
CA TYR A 155 -5.65 -3.93 -1.97
C TYR A 155 -4.63 -3.03 -1.28
N VAL A 156 -3.50 -3.63 -0.90
CA VAL A 156 -2.37 -2.97 -0.26
C VAL A 156 -1.15 -3.22 -1.15
N ILE A 157 -0.36 -2.18 -1.41
CA ILE A 157 0.98 -2.37 -1.94
C ILE A 157 1.83 -2.77 -0.74
N ALA A 158 2.17 -4.06 -0.65
CA ALA A 158 3.06 -4.54 0.39
C ALA A 158 4.45 -3.88 0.24
N ALA A 159 5.14 -3.66 1.36
CA ALA A 159 6.43 -2.95 1.37
C ALA A 159 7.52 -3.67 0.55
N ASP A 160 7.33 -4.96 0.29
CA ASP A 160 8.19 -5.89 -0.41
C ASP A 160 7.71 -6.20 -1.85
N VAL A 161 6.67 -5.53 -2.38
CA VAL A 161 6.11 -5.80 -3.72
C VAL A 161 7.19 -5.80 -4.82
N TRP A 162 8.16 -4.88 -4.73
CA TRP A 162 9.27 -4.84 -5.69
C TRP A 162 10.25 -6.00 -5.51
N GLN A 163 10.45 -6.46 -4.27
CA GLN A 163 11.31 -7.60 -3.96
C GLN A 163 10.69 -8.91 -4.47
N GLN A 164 9.39 -9.11 -4.29
CA GLN A 164 8.67 -10.26 -4.81
C GLN A 164 8.59 -10.27 -6.35
N ALA A 165 8.29 -9.13 -6.97
CA ALA A 165 8.28 -9.03 -8.43
C ALA A 165 9.68 -9.29 -9.03
N TRP A 166 10.74 -8.86 -8.34
CA TRP A 166 12.12 -9.22 -8.70
C TRP A 166 12.39 -10.72 -8.59
N GLN A 167 11.95 -11.37 -7.51
CA GLN A 167 12.07 -12.82 -7.34
C GLN A 167 11.34 -13.59 -8.46
N VAL A 168 10.07 -13.24 -8.74
CA VAL A 168 9.29 -13.87 -9.83
C VAL A 168 9.97 -13.68 -11.19
N SER A 169 10.53 -12.51 -11.44
CA SER A 169 11.27 -12.25 -12.69
C SER A 169 12.60 -13.01 -12.75
N SER A 170 13.30 -13.18 -11.62
CA SER A 170 14.52 -13.98 -11.51
C SER A 170 14.23 -15.45 -11.82
N ASP A 171 13.20 -16.03 -11.21
CA ASP A 171 12.78 -17.41 -11.43
C ASP A 171 12.39 -17.66 -12.89
N THR A 172 11.70 -16.70 -13.50
CA THR A 172 11.34 -16.75 -14.92
C THR A 172 12.59 -16.78 -15.80
N ASN A 173 13.57 -15.91 -15.53
CA ASN A 173 14.84 -15.87 -16.27
C ASN A 173 15.63 -17.17 -16.11
N LEU A 174 15.67 -17.77 -14.91
CA LEU A 174 16.29 -19.07 -14.70
C LEU A 174 15.60 -20.17 -15.54
N GLY A 175 14.27 -20.16 -15.60
CA GLY A 175 13.51 -21.06 -16.48
C GLY A 175 13.88 -20.92 -17.96
N TRP A 176 14.10 -19.69 -18.46
CA TRP A 176 14.60 -19.44 -19.81
C TRP A 176 16.02 -19.99 -20.01
N ALA A 177 16.89 -19.87 -19.01
CA ALA A 177 18.24 -20.42 -19.06
C ALA A 177 18.22 -21.95 -19.14
N GLU A 178 17.43 -22.60 -18.30
CA GLU A 178 17.30 -24.06 -18.26
C GLU A 178 16.74 -24.63 -19.57
N ILE A 179 15.69 -24.04 -20.12
CA ILE A 179 15.08 -24.55 -21.36
C ILE A 179 16.02 -24.36 -22.55
N ALA A 180 16.77 -23.25 -22.58
CA ALA A 180 17.77 -23.01 -23.60
C ALA A 180 18.94 -24.01 -23.49
N ALA A 181 19.41 -24.32 -22.28
CA ALA A 181 20.43 -25.34 -22.04
C ALA A 181 19.97 -26.73 -22.49
N LYS A 182 18.72 -27.12 -22.19
CA LYS A 182 18.11 -28.36 -22.73
C LYS A 182 18.12 -28.36 -24.26
N GLY A 183 17.83 -27.21 -24.88
CA GLY A 183 17.89 -27.04 -26.33
C GLY A 183 19.30 -27.23 -26.90
N VAL A 184 20.35 -26.76 -26.22
CA VAL A 184 21.76 -27.01 -26.63
C VAL A 184 22.04 -28.51 -26.71
N THR A 185 21.60 -29.27 -25.69
CA THR A 185 21.76 -30.73 -25.67
C THR A 185 21.01 -31.42 -26.82
N LEU A 186 19.80 -30.95 -27.15
CA LEU A 186 18.97 -31.55 -28.21
C LEU A 186 19.47 -31.26 -29.63
N PHE A 187 19.88 -30.02 -29.90
CA PHE A 187 20.34 -29.61 -31.24
C PHE A 187 21.84 -29.81 -31.46
N GLY A 188 22.59 -30.16 -30.42
CA GLY A 188 24.04 -30.27 -30.43
C GLY A 188 24.73 -28.91 -30.31
N ALA A 189 25.74 -28.84 -29.45
CA ALA A 189 26.45 -27.60 -29.13
C ALA A 189 27.13 -26.95 -30.35
N ASP A 190 27.62 -27.77 -31.28
CA ASP A 190 28.33 -27.30 -32.47
C ASP A 190 27.39 -26.80 -33.58
N SER A 191 26.07 -27.02 -33.44
CA SER A 191 25.11 -26.54 -34.43
C SER A 191 24.90 -25.03 -34.32
N ALA A 192 24.48 -24.39 -35.41
CA ALA A 192 24.12 -22.97 -35.38
C ALA A 192 22.96 -22.67 -34.40
N ALA A 193 22.07 -23.64 -34.19
CA ALA A 193 20.99 -23.53 -33.20
C ALA A 193 21.53 -23.66 -31.77
N GLY A 194 22.42 -24.63 -31.52
CA GLY A 194 23.11 -24.83 -30.25
C GLY A 194 23.88 -23.58 -29.80
N HIS A 195 24.62 -22.94 -30.71
CA HIS A 195 25.30 -21.68 -30.39
C HIS A 195 24.34 -20.55 -29.98
N ARG A 196 23.21 -20.38 -30.68
CA ARG A 196 22.22 -19.34 -30.30
C ARG A 196 21.61 -19.63 -28.94
N LEU A 197 21.24 -20.88 -28.68
CA LEU A 197 20.64 -21.32 -27.43
C LEU A 197 21.64 -21.26 -26.27
N GLY A 198 22.93 -21.58 -26.50
CA GLY A 198 23.98 -21.46 -25.49
C GLY A 198 24.22 -20.01 -25.05
N ARG A 199 24.22 -19.06 -26.01
CA ARG A 199 24.27 -17.63 -25.67
C ARG A 199 23.05 -17.18 -24.86
N MET A 200 21.86 -17.65 -25.23
CA MET A 200 20.63 -17.33 -24.51
C MET A 200 20.66 -17.90 -23.08
N ALA A 201 21.09 -19.14 -22.91
CA ALA A 201 21.23 -19.78 -21.60
C ALA A 201 22.18 -18.99 -20.70
N THR A 202 23.35 -18.64 -21.23
CA THR A 202 24.38 -17.87 -20.48
C THR A 202 23.86 -16.49 -20.08
N PHE A 203 23.21 -15.78 -21.01
CA PHE A 203 22.68 -14.44 -20.76
C PHE A 203 21.62 -14.44 -19.67
N PHE A 204 20.61 -15.32 -19.76
CA PHE A 204 19.52 -15.33 -18.78
C PHE A 204 19.95 -15.87 -17.41
N GLN A 205 20.93 -16.77 -17.37
CA GLN A 205 21.56 -17.19 -16.12
C GLN A 205 22.25 -16.01 -15.42
N GLN A 206 23.13 -15.30 -16.14
CA GLN A 206 23.82 -14.12 -15.61
C GLN A 206 22.83 -13.03 -15.18
N LEU A 207 21.77 -12.81 -15.96
CA LEU A 207 20.74 -11.84 -15.62
C LEU A 207 19.97 -12.23 -14.35
N ALA A 208 19.66 -13.52 -14.15
CA ALA A 208 19.03 -13.99 -12.92
C ALA A 208 19.96 -13.83 -11.70
N ASP A 209 21.24 -14.14 -11.86
CA ASP A 209 22.27 -13.97 -10.83
C ASP A 209 22.45 -12.48 -10.46
N ASP A 210 22.40 -11.58 -11.45
CA ASP A 210 22.48 -10.13 -11.24
C ASP A 210 21.19 -9.57 -10.59
N MET A 211 20.01 -10.05 -11.01
CA MET A 211 18.69 -9.59 -10.52
C MET A 211 18.37 -10.06 -9.10
N SER A 212 18.90 -11.20 -8.68
CA SER A 212 18.91 -11.60 -7.27
C SER A 212 19.86 -10.73 -6.42
N GLY A 213 20.54 -9.76 -7.06
CA GLY A 213 21.38 -8.73 -6.45
C GLY A 213 22.81 -9.17 -6.21
N GLY A 214 23.23 -10.30 -6.79
CA GLY A 214 24.26 -11.13 -6.17
C GLY A 214 23.92 -11.44 -4.70
N ALA A 215 24.85 -12.02 -3.96
CA ALA A 215 24.64 -12.36 -2.55
C ALA A 215 24.27 -11.17 -1.61
N GLY A 216 24.08 -9.93 -2.08
CA GLY A 216 23.82 -8.77 -1.21
C GLY A 216 22.38 -8.65 -0.67
N PHE A 217 21.36 -8.73 -1.52
CA PHE A 217 19.96 -8.46 -1.09
C PHE A 217 19.31 -9.64 -0.37
N GLN A 218 19.59 -10.86 -0.83
CA GLN A 218 19.13 -12.08 -0.17
C GLN A 218 19.78 -12.25 1.21
N VAL A 219 21.05 -11.86 1.36
CA VAL A 219 21.77 -11.94 2.64
C VAL A 219 21.31 -10.86 3.63
N VAL A 220 20.80 -9.71 3.17
CA VAL A 220 20.16 -8.71 4.05
C VAL A 220 18.85 -9.23 4.65
N ASP A 221 18.01 -9.89 3.84
CA ASP A 221 16.77 -10.51 4.32
C ASP A 221 17.06 -11.72 5.25
N ASP A 222 18.07 -12.51 4.89
CA ASP A 222 18.56 -13.61 5.71
C ASP A 222 19.10 -13.11 7.06
N ALA A 223 19.84 -12.00 7.08
CA ALA A 223 20.34 -11.37 8.30
C ALA A 223 19.22 -10.85 9.22
N LEU A 224 18.14 -10.31 8.64
CA LEU A 224 16.95 -9.89 9.39
C LEU A 224 16.20 -11.09 9.99
N SER A 225 16.13 -12.20 9.27
CA SER A 225 15.55 -13.46 9.74
C SER A 225 16.35 -14.05 10.91
N VAL A 226 17.69 -14.06 10.80
CA VAL A 226 18.59 -14.47 11.89
C VAL A 226 18.40 -13.58 13.13
N PHE A 227 18.32 -12.26 12.94
CA PHE A 227 18.08 -11.32 14.05
C PHE A 227 16.72 -11.53 14.73
N ALA A 228 15.67 -11.85 13.97
CA ALA A 228 14.35 -12.14 14.51
C ALA A 228 14.36 -13.39 15.42
N VAL A 229 15.06 -14.46 15.01
CA VAL A 229 15.21 -15.69 15.80
C VAL A 229 15.98 -15.44 17.09
N VAL A 230 17.12 -14.72 17.03
CA VAL A 230 17.92 -14.38 18.22
C VAL A 230 17.11 -13.52 19.20
N ARG A 231 16.32 -12.58 18.70
CA ARG A 231 15.44 -11.75 19.56
C ARG A 231 14.34 -12.58 20.21
N GLN A 232 13.75 -13.54 19.50
CA GLN A 232 12.66 -14.38 20.03
C GLN A 232 13.15 -15.39 21.06
N SER A 233 14.35 -15.96 20.88
CA SER A 233 14.92 -16.96 21.79
C SER A 233 15.44 -16.35 23.09
N GLY A 234 15.72 -15.04 23.11
CA GLY A 234 16.28 -14.32 24.26
C GLY A 234 17.69 -14.78 24.65
N ARG A 235 18.35 -15.59 23.81
CA ARG A 235 19.70 -16.14 24.01
C ARG A 235 20.51 -15.95 22.73
N LEU A 236 21.81 -15.72 22.87
CA LEU A 236 22.73 -15.76 21.73
C LEU A 236 22.86 -17.23 21.32
N LEU A 237 22.34 -17.54 20.13
CA LEU A 237 22.48 -18.85 19.49
C LEU A 237 23.73 -18.81 18.59
N ASP A 238 24.46 -19.91 18.53
CA ASP A 238 25.56 -20.07 17.57
C ASP A 238 25.04 -20.38 16.15
N ALA A 239 25.92 -20.34 15.15
CA ALA A 239 25.55 -20.50 13.75
C ALA A 239 24.91 -21.87 13.45
N GLU A 240 25.37 -22.94 14.11
CA GLU A 240 24.80 -24.29 13.96
C GLU A 240 23.39 -24.40 14.54
N GLN A 241 23.16 -23.79 15.71
CA GLN A 241 21.84 -23.73 16.33
C GLN A 241 20.86 -22.90 15.49
N LEU A 242 21.33 -21.79 14.92
CA LEU A 242 20.54 -20.96 14.01
C LEU A 242 20.19 -21.72 12.72
N ALA A 243 21.14 -22.44 12.13
CA ALA A 243 20.91 -23.30 10.98
C ALA A 243 19.84 -24.37 11.26
N GLY A 244 19.90 -25.00 12.44
CA GLY A 244 18.91 -25.98 12.87
C GLY A 244 17.50 -25.40 13.06
N VAL A 245 17.38 -24.19 13.61
CA VAL A 245 16.08 -23.51 13.82
C VAL A 245 15.49 -23.00 12.50
N LEU A 246 16.32 -22.47 11.61
CA LEU A 246 15.90 -21.92 10.32
C LEU A 246 15.72 -22.99 9.23
N GLY A 247 16.28 -24.19 9.43
CA GLY A 247 16.32 -25.25 8.43
C GLY A 247 17.22 -24.90 7.24
N TRP A 248 18.28 -24.11 7.47
CA TRP A 248 19.18 -23.60 6.42
C TRP A 248 20.53 -24.34 6.44
N PRO A 249 21.25 -24.40 5.30
CA PRO A 249 22.67 -24.78 5.28
C PRO A 249 23.51 -23.82 6.14
N LEU A 250 24.55 -24.34 6.80
CA LEU A 250 25.38 -23.56 7.73
C LEU A 250 26.06 -22.38 7.02
N GLU A 251 26.54 -22.60 5.81
CA GLU A 251 27.24 -21.60 4.99
C GLU A 251 26.34 -20.38 4.69
N ARG A 252 25.02 -20.60 4.58
CA ARG A 252 24.05 -19.53 4.35
C ARG A 252 23.83 -18.68 5.61
N VAL A 253 23.82 -19.32 6.78
CA VAL A 253 23.69 -18.63 8.07
C VAL A 253 24.93 -17.80 8.39
N GLU A 254 26.12 -18.35 8.10
CA GLU A 254 27.40 -17.64 8.29
C GLU A 254 27.48 -16.38 7.40
N ALA A 255 27.12 -16.49 6.12
CA ALA A 255 27.06 -15.34 5.21
C ALA A 255 26.10 -14.25 5.71
N ALA A 256 24.93 -14.63 6.27
CA ALA A 256 23.97 -13.71 6.86
C ALA A 256 24.51 -12.98 8.10
N LEU A 257 25.24 -13.69 8.96
CA LEU A 257 25.86 -13.13 10.16
C LEU A 257 27.02 -12.17 9.83
N GLU A 258 27.80 -12.47 8.79
CA GLU A 258 28.90 -11.63 8.32
C GLU A 258 28.44 -10.27 7.77
N ILE A 259 27.23 -10.14 7.22
CA ILE A 259 26.72 -8.81 6.83
C ILE A 259 26.21 -8.02 8.04
N ALA A 260 25.73 -8.72 9.07
CA ALA A 260 25.18 -8.07 10.26
C ALA A 260 26.24 -7.38 11.15
N THR A 261 27.52 -7.75 11.05
CA THR A 261 28.55 -7.39 12.05
C THR A 261 29.56 -6.30 11.63
N PRO A 262 30.27 -6.33 10.49
CA PRO A 262 31.42 -5.46 10.26
C PRO A 262 31.05 -4.06 9.75
N ALA A 263 29.96 -3.91 8.98
CA ALA A 263 29.61 -2.62 8.36
C ALA A 263 28.77 -1.69 9.26
N ARG A 264 28.32 -2.16 10.43
CA ARG A 264 27.39 -1.43 11.31
C ARG A 264 27.94 -1.11 12.71
N LEU A 265 29.04 -1.74 13.12
CA LEU A 265 29.67 -1.53 14.41
C LEU A 265 31.03 -0.84 14.21
N SER A 266 31.21 0.30 14.87
CA SER A 266 32.51 0.95 14.94
C SER A 266 33.54 0.06 15.66
N PRO A 267 34.85 0.23 15.41
CA PRO A 267 35.91 -0.52 16.10
C PRO A 267 35.81 -0.49 17.64
N GLU A 268 35.28 0.62 18.19
CA GLU A 268 35.03 0.74 19.63
C GLU A 268 33.86 -0.12 20.12
N GLN A 269 32.82 -0.28 19.31
CA GLN A 269 31.67 -1.12 19.63
C GLN A 269 32.03 -2.61 19.57
N LEU A 270 32.87 -3.02 18.60
CA LEU A 270 33.45 -4.37 18.58
C LEU A 270 34.25 -4.65 19.86
N ALA A 271 35.19 -3.77 20.21
CA ALA A 271 36.01 -3.94 21.41
C ALA A 271 35.17 -3.99 22.71
N ARG A 272 34.00 -3.34 22.77
CA ARG A 272 33.06 -3.45 23.91
C ARG A 272 32.29 -4.77 23.91
N ALA A 273 31.89 -5.27 22.74
CA ALA A 273 31.21 -6.56 22.61
C ALA A 273 32.14 -7.71 23.05
N ASP A 274 33.40 -7.69 22.61
CA ASP A 274 34.40 -8.72 22.98
C ASP A 274 34.68 -8.76 24.48
N ARG A 275 34.78 -7.58 25.12
CA ARG A 275 34.92 -7.48 26.58
C ARG A 275 33.69 -7.96 27.34
N GLY A 276 32.49 -7.80 26.77
CA GLY A 276 31.23 -8.29 27.35
C GLY A 276 31.01 -9.80 27.19
N ALA A 277 31.61 -10.42 26.17
CA ALA A 277 31.58 -11.86 25.95
C ALA A 277 32.60 -12.60 26.83
N ALA A 278 33.78 -12.01 27.06
CA ALA A 278 34.83 -12.58 27.92
C ALA A 278 34.54 -12.50 29.43
N GLY A 279 33.45 -11.82 29.83
CA GLY A 279 33.03 -11.65 31.23
C GLY A 279 31.86 -12.53 31.67
N ARG A 280 31.49 -13.57 30.90
CA ARG A 280 30.51 -14.59 31.29
C ARG A 280 31.19 -15.94 31.52
#